data_AF-A0A945MGG9-F1
#
_entry.id   AF-A0A945MGG9-F1
#
_cell.length_a   1.000
_cell.length_b   1.000
_cell.length_c   1.000
_cell.angle_alpha   90.00
_cell.angle_beta   90.00
_cell.angle_gamma   90.00
#
_symmetry.space_group_name_H-M   'P 1'
#
loop_
_entity.id
_entity.type
_entity.pdbx_description
1 polymer ?
#
loop_
_entity_poly.entity_id
_entity_poly.type
_entity_poly.pdbx_seq_one_letter_code
_entity_poly.pdbx_strand_id
1 'polypeptide(L)' 'EQKGLTAVPLKIYFNKNGWAKLEIGLAKGKKTFDKKDAIKERDIKRDAQRELRNIRR' A
#
# COMPACT_ATOMS: atom_id res chain seq x y z
N GLU A 1 25.20 -0.23 8.40
CA GLU A 1 23.82 0.23 8.72
C GLU A 1 22.84 -0.06 7.58
N GLN A 2 21.78 -0.82 7.85
CA GLN A 2 20.79 -1.24 6.85
C GLN A 2 19.84 -0.08 6.51
N LYS A 3 20.19 0.68 5.47
CA LYS A 3 19.42 1.80 4.93
C LYS A 3 18.08 1.33 4.34
N GLY A 4 16.98 1.77 4.93
CA GLY A 4 15.67 1.83 4.25
C GLY A 4 14.49 1.09 4.89
N LEU A 5 14.58 0.68 6.16
CA LEU A 5 13.44 0.12 6.90
C LEU A 5 12.80 1.22 7.76
N THR A 6 11.50 1.45 7.58
CA THR A 6 10.69 2.39 8.36
C THR A 6 9.78 1.58 9.28
N ALA A 7 9.77 1.91 10.57
CA ALA A 7 8.80 1.38 11.52
C ALA A 7 7.42 2.00 11.25
N VAL A 8 6.40 1.16 11.06
CA VAL A 8 5.01 1.60 10.81
C VAL A 8 4.09 0.97 11.85
N PRO A 9 3.23 1.75 12.52
CA PRO A 9 2.23 1.20 13.42
C PRO A 9 1.17 0.43 12.62
N LEU A 10 0.95 -0.84 12.97
CA LEU A 10 -0.09 -1.66 12.34
C LEU A 10 -1.41 -1.53 13.11
N LYS A 11 -1.39 -1.75 14.43
CA LYS A 11 -2.58 -1.73 15.28
C LYS A 11 -2.25 -1.27 16.70
N ILE A 12 -3.22 -0.61 17.32
CA ILE A 12 -3.16 -0.19 18.73
C ILE A 12 -4.23 -0.98 19.48
N TYR A 13 -3.81 -1.72 20.50
CA TYR A 13 -4.70 -2.47 21.38
C TYR A 13 -4.67 -1.87 22.77
N PHE A 14 -5.84 -1.66 23.37
CA PHE A 14 -5.95 -1.24 24.76
C PHE A 14 -6.17 -2.48 25.63
N ASN A 15 -5.23 -2.75 26.53
CA ASN A 15 -5.39 -3.81 27.51
C ASN A 15 -6.39 -3.38 28.60
N LYS A 16 -7.07 -4.35 29.24
CA LYS A 16 -8.05 -4.12 30.32
C LYS A 16 -7.52 -3.27 31.50
N ASN A 17 -6.20 -3.14 31.63
CA ASN A 17 -5.52 -2.34 32.66
C ASN A 17 -5.17 -0.91 32.18
N GLY A 18 -5.73 -0.46 31.06
CA GLY A 18 -5.57 0.91 30.55
C GLY A 18 -4.29 1.17 29.74
N TRP A 19 -3.51 0.14 29.41
CA TRP A 19 -2.28 0.30 28.64
C TRP A 19 -2.53 0.12 27.14
N ALA A 20 -2.06 1.10 26.35
CA ALA A 20 -2.02 1.00 24.90
C ALA A 20 -0.77 0.20 24.48
N LYS A 21 -1.00 -0.99 23.92
CA LYS A 21 0.02 -1.79 23.24
C LYS A 21 -0.03 -1.48 21.75
N LEU A 22 1.12 -1.16 21.18
CA LEU A 22 1.24 -0.81 19.77
C LEU A 22 2.04 -1.89 19.05
N GLU A 23 1.43 -2.48 18.03
CA GLU A 23 2.06 -3.46 17.15
C GLU A 23 2.78 -2.71 16.02
N ILE A 24 4.11 -2.79 15.97
CA ILE A 24 4.95 -2.11 14.98
C ILE A 24 5.41 -3.13 13.94
N GLY A 25 5.13 -2.86 12.67
CA GLY A 25 5.70 -3.58 11.54
C GLY A 25 6.92 -2.87 10.98
N LEU A 26 7.91 -3.63 10.53
CA LEU A 26 9.03 -3.11 9.74
C LEU A 26 8.62 -3.09 8.26
N ALA A 27 8.46 -1.90 7.68
CA ALA A 27 8.10 -1.73 6.29
C ALA A 27 9.24 -1.05 5.50
N LYS A 28 9.51 -1.53 4.29
CA LYS A 28 10.41 -0.85 3.35
C LYS A 28 9.57 0.07 2.47
N GLY A 29 9.83 1.37 2.51
CA GLY A 29 9.18 2.33 1.60
C GLY A 29 9.41 1.91 0.14
N LYS A 30 8.34 1.83 -0.66
CA LYS A 30 8.41 1.45 -2.07
C LYS A 30 9.21 2.52 -2.85
N LYS A 31 10.23 2.11 -3.61
CA LYS A 31 11.09 3.03 -4.38
C LYS A 31 10.22 3.78 -5.41
N THR A 32 10.51 5.06 -5.65
CA THR A 32 9.76 5.93 -6.57
C THR A 32 9.68 5.39 -8.00
N PHE A 33 10.65 4.57 -8.41
CA PHE A 33 10.66 3.86 -9.68
C PHE A 33 9.46 2.90 -9.81
N ASP A 34 9.22 2.04 -8.82
CA ASP A 34 8.11 1.08 -8.83
C ASP A 34 6.72 1.75 -8.73
N LYS A 35 6.67 3.03 -8.35
CA LYS A 35 5.42 3.81 -8.36
C LYS A 35 5.00 4.14 -9.79
N LYS A 36 5.93 4.45 -10.69
CA LYS A 36 5.60 4.77 -12.09
C LYS A 36 5.05 3.55 -12.81
N ASP A 37 5.64 2.38 -12.62
CA ASP A 37 5.16 1.15 -13.26
C ASP A 37 3.80 0.72 -12.70
N ALA A 38 3.60 0.82 -11.38
CA ALA A 38 2.31 0.52 -10.76
C ALA A 38 1.19 1.50 -11.18
N ILE A 39 1.52 2.77 -11.42
CA ILE A 39 0.56 3.77 -11.94
C ILE A 39 0.21 3.43 -13.39
N LYS A 40 1.21 3.17 -14.24
CA LYS A 40 0.99 2.76 -15.63
C LYS A 40 0.13 1.51 -15.73
N GLU A 41 0.44 0.48 -14.95
CA GLU A 41 -0.33 -0.78 -14.97
C GLU A 41 -1.78 -0.57 -14.52
N ARG A 42 -2.01 0.32 -13.55
CA ARG A 42 -3.36 0.67 -13.09
C ARG A 42 -4.15 1.45 -14.16
N ASP A 43 -3.50 2.39 -14.84
CA ASP A 43 -4.13 3.18 -15.90
C ASP A 43 -4.46 2.30 -17.11
N ILE A 44 -3.53 1.43 -17.55
CA ILE A 44 -3.78 0.45 -18.62
C ILE A 44 -4.96 -0.46 -18.28
N LYS A 45 -5.02 -0.98 -17.04
CA LYS A 45 -6.15 -1.81 -16.59
C LYS A 45 -7.48 -1.05 -16.62
N ARG A 46 -7.47 0.23 -16.23
CA ARG A 46 -8.67 1.08 -16.23
C ARG A 46 -9.14 1.40 -17.64
N ASP A 47 -8.22 1.67 -18.57
CA ASP A 47 -8.57 1.96 -19.96
C ASP A 47 -9.08 0.70 -20.68
N ALA A 48 -8.43 -0.45 -20.49
CA ALA A 48 -8.92 -1.73 -21.00
C ALA A 48 -10.32 -2.07 -20.48
N GLN A 49 -10.63 -1.79 -19.21
CA GLN A 49 -11.97 -1.97 -18.65
C GLN A 49 -13.00 -1.01 -19.28
N ARG A 50 -12.60 0.22 -19.62
CA ARG A 50 -13.49 1.19 -20.30
C ARG A 50 -13.77 0.77 -21.73
N GLU A 51 -12.75 0.33 -22.47
CA GLU A 51 -12.91 -0.17 -23.85
C GLU A 51 -13.82 -1.41 -23.90
N LEU A 52 -13.59 -2.39 -23.03
CA LEU A 52 -14.44 -3.59 -22.91
C LEU A 52 -15.91 -3.25 -22.62
N ARG A 53 -16.16 -2.18 -21.86
CA ARG A 53 -17.51 -1.70 -21.55
C ARG A 53 -18.16 -0.98 -22.73
N ASN A 54 -17.38 -0.25 -23.53
CA ASN A 54 -17.88 0.46 -24.71
C ASN A 54 -18.18 -0.49 -25.88
N ILE A 55 -17.41 -1.57 -26.03
CA ILE A 55 -17.61 -2.59 -27.09
C ILE A 55 -18.89 -3.42 -26.88
N ARG A 56 -19.39 -3.51 -25.64
CA ARG A 56 -20.61 -4.26 -25.29
C ARG A 56 -21.92 -3.46 -25.44
N ARG A 57 -21.85 -2.25 -26.02
CA ARG A 57 -23.01 -1.38 -26.24
C ARG A 57 -23.34 -1.32 -27.72
#